data_AF-X1G9Z0-F1
#
_entry.id   AF-X1G9Z0-F1
#
_cell.length_a   1.000
_cell.length_b   1.000
_cell.length_c   1.000
_cell.angle_alpha   90.00
_cell.angle_beta   90.00
_cell.angle_gamma   90.00
#
_symmetry.space_group_name_H-M   'P 1'
#
loop_
_entity.id
_entity.type
_entity.pdbx_description
1 polymer ?
#
loop_
_entity_poly.entity_id
_entity_poly.type
_entity_poly.pdbx_seq_one_letter_code
_entity_poly.pdbx_strand_id
1 'polypeptide(L)'
;MKDFIDELSRLLKYEYRELIEVDLILYNIFSMLSQNKYFCNNFLLKGGTCLIKNYLDYYRFSEDIDLTWKNQNIFKKNRIGKKR
;
A
#
# COMPACT_ATOMS: atom_id res chain seq x y z
N MET A 1 -17.48 -1.82 -13.22
CA MET A 1 -16.36 -1.08 -12.57
C MET A 1 -16.67 0.40 -12.50
N LYS A 2 -16.92 1.07 -13.63
CA LYS A 2 -17.24 2.51 -13.68
C LYS A 2 -18.45 2.91 -12.82
N ASP A 3 -19.57 2.20 -12.93
CA ASP A 3 -20.77 2.48 -12.13
C ASP A 3 -20.51 2.35 -10.62
N PHE A 4 -19.66 1.41 -10.22
CA PHE A 4 -19.26 1.22 -8.83
C PHE A 4 -18.36 2.37 -8.33
N ILE A 5 -17.41 2.82 -9.15
CA ILE A 5 -16.56 3.99 -8.85
C ILE A 5 -17.41 5.25 -8.74
N ASP A 6 -18.40 5.41 -9.62
CA ASP A 6 -19.32 6.55 -9.61
C ASP A 6 -20.18 6.56 -8.34
N GLU A 7 -20.67 5.40 -7.91
CA GLU A 7 -21.41 5.27 -6.66
C GLU A 7 -20.53 5.52 -5.42
N LEU A 8 -19.31 4.97 -5.39
CA LEU A 8 -18.35 5.25 -4.31
C LEU A 8 -17.99 6.74 -4.24
N SER A 9 -17.72 7.38 -5.38
CA SER A 9 -17.44 8.81 -5.47
C SER A 9 -18.58 9.64 -4.85
N ARG A 10 -19.83 9.26 -5.14
CA ARG A 10 -21.02 9.89 -4.57
C ARG A 10 -21.14 9.68 -3.05
N LEU A 11 -20.92 8.45 -2.57
CA LEU A 11 -21.02 8.09 -1.14
C LEU A 11 -19.92 8.76 -0.31
N LEU A 12 -18.70 8.76 -0.82
CA LEU A 12 -17.53 9.35 -0.17
C LEU A 12 -17.48 10.88 -0.30
N LYS A 13 -18.38 11.47 -1.11
CA LYS A 13 -18.37 12.90 -1.48
C LYS A 13 -16.99 13.32 -1.99
N TYR A 14 -16.39 12.48 -2.82
CA TYR A 14 -15.04 12.66 -3.32
C TYR A 14 -15.05 12.75 -4.85
N GLU A 15 -14.60 13.87 -5.39
CA GLU A 15 -14.78 14.21 -6.80
C GLU A 15 -13.76 13.52 -7.73
N TYR A 16 -12.59 13.16 -7.21
CA TYR A 16 -11.52 12.56 -8.01
C TYR A 16 -11.70 11.04 -8.14
N ARG A 17 -12.53 10.63 -9.11
CA ARG A 17 -12.85 9.23 -9.41
C ARG A 17 -11.62 8.38 -9.75
N GLU A 18 -10.63 8.97 -10.41
CA GLU A 18 -9.40 8.28 -10.80
C GLU A 18 -8.61 7.76 -9.58
N LEU A 19 -8.59 8.52 -8.48
CA LEU A 19 -7.91 8.10 -7.25
C LEU A 19 -8.65 6.95 -6.55
N ILE A 20 -9.99 6.93 -6.63
CA ILE A 20 -10.79 5.80 -6.15
C ILE A 20 -10.47 4.55 -6.97
N GLU A 21 -10.38 4.69 -8.30
CA GLU A 21 -10.02 3.58 -9.19
C GLU A 21 -8.62 3.03 -8.89
N VAL A 22 -7.63 3.91 -8.75
CA VAL A 22 -6.26 3.54 -8.38
C VAL A 22 -6.24 2.81 -7.04
N ASP A 23 -6.96 3.29 -6.01
CA ASP A 23 -6.99 2.62 -4.71
C ASP A 23 -7.63 1.23 -4.76
N LEU A 24 -8.68 1.05 -5.57
CA LEU A 24 -9.31 -0.26 -5.80
C LEU A 24 -8.35 -1.23 -6.50
N ILE A 25 -7.58 -0.75 -7.49
CA ILE A 25 -6.56 -1.55 -8.16
C ILE A 25 -5.47 -1.94 -7.17
N LEU A 26 -4.97 -1.00 -6.36
CA LEU A 26 -3.96 -1.26 -5.33
C LEU A 26 -4.46 -2.26 -4.29
N TYR A 27 -5.72 -2.17 -3.86
CA TYR A 27 -6.34 -3.13 -2.96
C TYR A 27 -6.35 -4.54 -3.57
N ASN A 28 -6.70 -4.68 -4.85
CA ASN A 28 -6.67 -5.97 -5.54
C ASN A 28 -5.25 -6.55 -5.62
N ILE A 29 -4.26 -5.73 -5.96
CA ILE A 29 -2.85 -6.14 -5.95
C ILE A 29 -2.46 -6.64 -4.55
N PHE A 30 -2.80 -5.91 -3.49
CA PHE A 30 -2.52 -6.34 -2.12
C PHE A 30 -3.23 -7.65 -1.75
N SER A 31 -4.49 -7.80 -2.15
CA SER A 31 -5.26 -9.02 -1.92
C SER A 31 -4.63 -10.24 -2.62
N MET A 32 -4.08 -10.05 -3.83
CA MET A 32 -3.34 -11.11 -4.52
C MET A 32 -1.99 -11.41 -3.87
N LEU A 33 -1.24 -10.37 -3.48
CA LEU A 33 0.04 -10.52 -2.79
C LEU A 33 -0.11 -11.20 -1.42
N SER A 34 -1.20 -10.92 -0.71
CA SER A 34 -1.49 -11.51 0.60
C SER A 34 -1.78 -13.02 0.54
N GLN A 35 -2.22 -13.52 -0.60
CA GLN A 35 -2.40 -14.96 -0.83
C GLN A 35 -1.07 -15.70 -1.05
N ASN A 36 0.01 -14.98 -1.38
CA ASN A 36 1.34 -15.55 -1.54
C ASN A 36 2.05 -15.67 -0.18
N LYS A 37 2.18 -16.90 0.33
CA LYS A 37 2.85 -17.19 1.62
C LYS A 37 4.29 -16.71 1.66
N TYR A 38 5.05 -16.84 0.57
CA TYR A 38 6.44 -16.38 0.52
C TYR A 38 6.50 -14.86 0.67
N PHE A 39 5.62 -14.14 -0.03
CA PHE A 39 5.56 -12.68 0.07
C PHE A 39 5.22 -12.24 1.49
N CYS A 40 4.15 -12.76 2.08
CA CYS A 40 3.70 -12.39 3.43
C CYS A 40 4.75 -12.67 4.51
N ASN A 41 5.51 -13.76 4.37
CA ASN A 41 6.52 -14.13 5.35
C ASN A 41 7.77 -13.26 5.27
N ASN A 42 8.03 -12.62 4.12
CA ASN A 42 9.30 -11.96 3.84
C ASN A 42 9.21 -10.45 3.59
N PHE A 43 8.05 -9.90 3.27
CA PHE A 43 7.87 -8.47 3.00
C PHE A 43 6.99 -7.82 4.06
N LEU A 44 7.27 -6.55 4.36
CA LEU A 44 6.49 -5.71 5.26
C LEU A 44 6.09 -4.42 4.54
N LEU A 45 4.80 -4.06 4.66
CA LEU A 45 4.27 -2.79 4.18
C LEU A 45 4.70 -1.62 5.07
N LYS A 46 5.11 -0.52 4.45
CA LYS A 46 5.57 0.71 5.11
C LYS A 46 5.02 1.94 4.37
N GLY A 47 5.50 3.12 4.76
CA GLY A 47 5.18 4.38 4.09
C GLY A 47 3.76 4.86 4.32
N GLY A 48 3.32 5.79 3.47
CA GLY A 48 2.01 6.42 3.56
C GLY A 48 0.87 5.41 3.43
N THR A 49 0.99 4.46 2.50
CA THR A 49 -0.05 3.46 2.24
C THR A 49 -0.27 2.52 3.43
N CYS A 50 0.79 2.17 4.17
CA CYS A 50 0.66 1.45 5.44
C CYS A 50 -0.18 2.24 6.46
N LEU A 51 0.13 3.53 6.62
CA LEU A 51 -0.56 4.41 7.57
C LEU A 51 -2.04 4.59 7.22
N ILE A 52 -2.34 4.90 5.96
CA ILE A 52 -3.72 5.12 5.49
C ILE A 52 -4.57 3.86 5.67
N LYS A 53 -4.08 2.70 5.21
CA LYS A 53 -4.88 1.47 5.18
C LYS A 53 -5.04 0.78 6.54
N ASN A 54 -4.17 1.06 7.53
CA ASN A 54 -4.17 0.35 8.81
C ASN A 54 -4.34 1.24 10.05
N TYR A 55 -4.18 2.56 9.95
CA TYR A 55 -4.07 3.41 11.14
C TYR A 55 -4.83 4.74 11.09
N LEU A 56 -5.15 5.30 9.90
CA LEU A 56 -5.62 6.69 9.78
C LEU A 56 -6.96 6.84 9.04
N ASP A 57 -7.80 5.80 9.09
CA ASP A 57 -9.21 5.81 8.61
C ASP A 57 -9.42 6.50 7.24
N TYR A 58 -8.51 6.24 6.29
CA TYR A 58 -8.62 6.75 4.91
C TYR A 58 -8.76 8.28 4.76
N TYR A 59 -8.11 9.10 5.61
CA TYR A 59 -8.20 10.58 5.48
C TYR A 59 -7.64 11.15 4.16
N ARG A 60 -6.78 10.42 3.45
CA ARG A 60 -6.29 10.74 2.11
C ARG A 60 -6.01 9.47 1.30
N PHE A 61 -5.93 9.60 -0.02
CA PHE A 61 -5.41 8.55 -0.89
C PHE A 61 -3.87 8.45 -0.81
N SER A 62 -3.35 7.25 -1.06
CA SER A 62 -1.91 6.98 -1.12
C SER A 62 -1.67 5.95 -2.22
N GLU A 63 -0.96 6.37 -3.27
CA GLU A 63 -0.83 5.62 -4.52
C GLU A 63 0.40 4.70 -4.52
N ASP A 64 1.45 5.06 -3.78
CA ASP A 64 2.71 4.32 -3.75
C ASP A 64 2.61 3.03 -2.90
N ILE A 65 3.31 1.98 -3.30
CA ILE A 65 3.48 0.77 -2.49
C ILE A 65 4.92 0.70 -1.98
N ASP A 66 5.12 1.10 -0.73
CA ASP A 66 6.41 0.98 -0.04
C ASP A 66 6.52 -0.37 0.69
N LEU A 67 7.37 -1.25 0.19
CA LEU A 67 7.68 -2.53 0.83
C LEU A 67 9.12 -2.56 1.33
N THR A 68 9.33 -3.34 2.38
CA THR A 68 10.68 -3.66 2.83
C THR A 68 10.81 -5.14 3.14
N TRP A 69 12.04 -5.64 3.10
CA TRP A 69 12.32 -7.01 3.52
C TRP A 69 12.19 -7.17 5.04
N LYS A 70 11.53 -8.20 5.53
CA LYS A 70 11.28 -8.42 6.96
C LYS A 70 12.59 -8.59 7.74
N ASN A 71 13.50 -9.42 7.25
CA ASN A 71 14.77 -9.67 7.93
C ASN A 71 15.83 -8.63 7.58
N GLN A 72 15.78 -7.47 8.22
CA GLN A 72 16.73 -6.37 7.98
C GLN A 72 18.19 -6.71 8.31
N ASN A 73 18.47 -7.81 9.04
CA ASN A 73 19.84 -8.22 9.35
C ASN A 73 20.65 -8.58 8.09
N ILE A 74 19.99 -8.99 7.00
CA ILE A 74 20.68 -9.31 5.74
C ILE A 74 21.44 -8.10 5.18
N PHE A 75 20.97 -6.89 5.46
CA PHE A 75 21.61 -5.65 5.00
C PHE A 75 22.68 -5.14 5.95
N LYS A 76 22.80 -5.69 7.18
CA LYS A 76 23.81 -5.25 8.15
C LYS A 76 25.23 -5.59 7.71
N LYS A 77 25.43 -6.70 6.98
CA LYS A 77 26.75 -7.10 6.45
C LYS A 77 27.28 -6.16 5.36
N ASN A 78 26.40 -5.42 4.69
CA ASN A 78 26.75 -4.48 3.63
C ASN A 78 26.81 -3.02 4.09
N ARG A 79 26.75 -2.74 5.41
CA ARG A 79 26.92 -1.38 5.97
C ARG A 79 28.39 -0.97 6.14
N ILE A 80 29.28 -1.49 5.30
CA ILE A 80 30.61 -0.91 5.10
C ILE A 80 30.40 0.33 4.22
N GLY A 81 30.21 1.51 4.82
CA GLY A 81 30.38 2.78 4.06
C GLY A 81 29.27 3.83 4.10
N LYS A 82 28.35 3.84 5.07
CA LYS A 82 27.64 5.09 5.42
C LYS A 82 27.66 5.33 6.92
N LYS A 83 28.84 5.76 7.41
CA LYS A 83 28.90 6.66 8.56
C LYS A 83 28.21 7.96 8.12
N ARG A 84 27.12 8.30 8.80
CA ARG A 84 26.72 9.70 8.92
C ARG A 84 27.63 10.35 9.95
#